data_AF-A0A812RXI4-F1
#
_entry.id   AF-A0A812RXI4-F1
#
_cell.length_a   1.000
_cell.length_b   1.000
_cell.length_c   1.000
_cell.angle_alpha   90.00
_cell.angle_beta   90.00
_cell.angle_gamma   90.00
#
_symmetry.space_group_name_H-M   'P 1'
#
loop_
_entity.id
_entity.type
_entity.pdbx_description
1 polymer ?
#
loop_
_entity_poly.entity_id
_entity_poly.type
_entity_poly.pdbx_seq_one_letter_code
_entity_poly.pdbx_strand_id
1 'polypeptide(L)'
;MKALLLGAAFLIAAILVYDYFWTGFAGLRADHRSVREAWPDSTDAADERAYDMLKDIGRDPALSKLMQRHHLRTGCLKELGPHDPRYKYDRQATQFEVLEGYNDIMTLDGYGPSARGSAYIALRLRDPPGNQLLPRNRVVHTLLHELAHCRYDGSADPVKHMRADVRDPAEKQFRAFLSQLESDYKELRQAAQRTKAEPPQSRELQLHLTAAVSTASSAVAAARQIVTESCKTINSWQCAVAFLLMWLLRKLLRCRAGNFAKGQCVRTRALPAMHLNGIEGVLTSYHLWRGAWSLKRRNGATIMVRASNLEGIP
;
A
#
# COMPACT_ATOMS: atom_id res chain seq x y z
N MET A 1 -36.52 -12.88 -15.05
CA MET A 1 -36.58 -12.12 -13.78
C MET A 1 -35.66 -12.68 -12.68
N LYS A 2 -35.79 -13.95 -12.25
CA LYS A 2 -34.91 -14.54 -11.21
C LYS A 2 -33.40 -14.49 -11.50
N ALA A 3 -32.98 -14.77 -12.73
CA ALA A 3 -31.56 -14.68 -13.14
C ALA A 3 -30.99 -13.25 -13.08
N LEU A 4 -31.84 -12.25 -13.31
CA LEU A 4 -31.45 -10.83 -13.32
C LEU A 4 -31.26 -10.32 -11.88
N LEU A 5 -32.12 -10.77 -10.95
CA LEU A 5 -31.98 -10.51 -9.52
C LEU A 5 -30.73 -11.19 -8.92
N LEU A 6 -30.41 -12.42 -9.34
CA LEU A 6 -29.18 -13.10 -8.95
C LEU A 6 -27.93 -12.38 -9.46
N GLY A 7 -27.94 -11.90 -10.72
CA GLY A 7 -26.85 -11.12 -11.28
C GLY A 7 -26.63 -9.79 -10.54
N ALA A 8 -27.70 -9.07 -10.20
CA ALA A 8 -27.63 -7.83 -9.43
C ALA A 8 -27.12 -8.07 -8.00
N ALA A 9 -27.60 -9.11 -7.31
CA ALA A 9 -27.14 -9.47 -5.98
C ALA A 9 -25.65 -9.84 -5.96
N PHE A 10 -25.18 -10.58 -6.98
CA PHE A 10 -23.76 -10.91 -7.12
C PHE A 10 -22.91 -9.66 -7.39
N LEU A 11 -23.39 -8.75 -8.23
CA LEU A 11 -22.69 -7.49 -8.50
C LEU A 11 -22.60 -6.60 -7.25
N ILE A 12 -23.70 -6.48 -6.50
CA ILE A 12 -23.72 -5.73 -5.23
C ILE A 12 -22.78 -6.38 -4.21
N ALA A 13 -22.82 -7.71 -4.06
CA ALA A 13 -21.89 -8.43 -3.19
C ALA A 13 -20.43 -8.25 -3.64
N ALA A 14 -20.15 -8.28 -4.94
CA ALA A 14 -18.81 -8.03 -5.47
C ALA A 14 -18.35 -6.59 -5.23
N ILE A 15 -19.24 -5.59 -5.37
CA ILE A 15 -18.96 -4.19 -5.05
C ILE A 15 -18.73 -4.02 -3.56
N LEU A 16 -19.56 -4.62 -2.70
CA LEU A 16 -19.39 -4.54 -1.25
C LEU A 16 -18.16 -5.29 -0.76
N VAL A 17 -17.82 -6.43 -1.35
CA VAL A 17 -16.56 -7.14 -1.08
C VAL A 17 -15.38 -6.32 -1.60
N TYR A 18 -15.47 -5.75 -2.80
CA TYR A 18 -14.42 -4.88 -3.34
C TYR A 18 -14.20 -3.65 -2.47
N ASP A 19 -15.29 -2.97 -2.10
CA ASP A 19 -15.24 -1.80 -1.23
C ASP A 19 -14.78 -2.19 0.18
N TYR A 20 -15.26 -3.27 0.78
CA TYR A 20 -14.74 -3.78 2.06
C TYR A 20 -13.26 -4.19 1.97
N PHE A 21 -12.82 -4.80 0.87
CA PHE A 21 -11.42 -5.11 0.62
C PHE A 21 -10.57 -3.86 0.32
N TRP A 22 -11.18 -2.69 0.10
CA TRP A 22 -10.47 -1.48 -0.30
C TRP A 22 -10.56 -0.36 0.76
N THR A 23 -11.73 -0.13 1.33
CA THR A 23 -12.02 0.77 2.46
C THR A 23 -11.83 0.10 3.81
N GLY A 24 -12.15 -1.20 3.95
CA GLY A 24 -11.85 -1.98 5.15
C GLY A 24 -10.36 -2.34 5.31
N PHE A 25 -9.59 -2.24 4.23
CA PHE A 25 -8.12 -2.26 4.25
C PHE A 25 -7.48 -0.87 4.40
N ALA A 26 -8.18 0.09 5.02
CA ALA A 26 -7.58 1.36 5.45
C ALA A 26 -6.50 1.19 6.55
N GLY A 27 -6.32 -0.03 7.09
CA GLY A 27 -5.21 -0.35 7.99
C GLY A 27 -3.91 -0.55 7.23
N LEU A 28 -2.81 0.01 7.74
CA LEU A 28 -1.50 -0.20 7.13
C LEU A 28 -1.10 -1.68 7.26
N ARG A 29 -0.78 -2.33 6.13
CA ARG A 29 -0.34 -3.73 6.14
C ARG A 29 1.15 -3.81 6.48
N ALA A 30 1.51 -4.60 7.48
CA ALA A 30 2.90 -4.95 7.76
C ALA A 30 3.37 -6.09 6.84
N ASP A 31 4.53 -5.92 6.20
CA ASP A 31 5.16 -6.96 5.37
C ASP A 31 6.22 -7.74 6.16
N HIS A 32 5.88 -8.97 6.59
CA HIS A 32 6.79 -9.84 7.36
C HIS A 32 8.08 -10.14 6.59
N ARG A 33 7.99 -10.32 5.27
CA ARG A 33 9.15 -10.65 4.44
C ARG A 33 10.18 -9.53 4.48
N SER A 34 9.71 -8.28 4.51
CA SER A 34 10.59 -7.11 4.55
C SER A 34 11.42 -7.02 5.83
N VAL A 35 10.90 -7.48 6.97
CA VAL A 35 11.60 -7.46 8.27
C VAL A 35 12.83 -8.37 8.23
N ARG A 36 12.66 -9.59 7.70
CA ARG A 36 13.75 -10.57 7.57
C ARG A 36 14.77 -10.17 6.50
N GLU A 37 14.30 -9.61 5.38
CA GLU A 37 15.21 -9.12 4.31
C GLU A 37 16.03 -7.90 4.76
N ALA A 38 15.49 -7.07 5.66
CA ALA A 38 16.18 -5.89 6.19
C ALA A 38 17.36 -6.25 7.10
N TRP A 39 17.31 -7.38 7.80
CA TRP A 39 18.33 -7.81 8.76
C TRP A 39 18.65 -9.30 8.60
N PRO A 40 19.52 -9.69 7.66
CA PRO A 40 19.80 -11.11 7.38
C PRO A 40 20.40 -11.85 8.58
N ASP A 41 21.11 -11.16 9.47
CA ASP A 41 21.80 -11.72 10.62
C ASP A 41 20.98 -11.63 11.94
N SER A 42 19.71 -11.21 11.87
CA SER A 42 18.86 -11.14 13.06
C SER A 42 18.43 -12.53 13.53
N THR A 43 18.06 -12.62 14.81
CA THR A 43 17.39 -13.81 15.33
C THR A 43 15.90 -13.76 15.01
N ASP A 44 15.26 -14.92 14.84
CA ASP A 44 13.81 -15.01 14.61
C ASP A 44 13.01 -14.25 15.69
N ALA A 45 13.47 -14.29 16.95
CA ALA A 45 12.84 -13.55 18.03
C ALA A 45 12.94 -12.02 17.89
N ALA A 46 14.02 -11.49 17.32
CA ALA A 46 14.15 -10.06 17.07
C ALA A 46 13.25 -9.62 15.90
N ASP A 47 13.17 -10.45 14.86
CA ASP A 47 12.30 -10.20 13.70
C ASP A 47 10.83 -10.24 14.07
N GLU A 48 10.39 -11.24 14.85
CA GLU A 48 9.00 -11.32 15.32
C GLU A 48 8.61 -10.07 16.13
N ARG A 49 9.48 -9.58 17.02
CA ARG A 49 9.19 -8.34 17.77
C ARG A 49 9.09 -7.11 16.87
N ALA A 50 9.97 -6.99 15.86
CA ALA A 50 9.92 -5.90 14.90
C ALA A 50 8.65 -5.97 14.04
N TYR A 51 8.26 -7.17 13.61
CA TYR A 51 7.04 -7.40 12.87
C TYR A 51 5.77 -7.11 13.70
N ASP A 52 5.76 -7.51 14.96
CA ASP A 52 4.66 -7.22 15.88
C ASP A 52 4.51 -5.72 16.12
N MET A 53 5.62 -4.96 16.18
CA MET A 53 5.56 -3.50 16.22
C MET A 53 4.91 -2.92 14.95
N LEU A 54 5.29 -3.37 13.75
CA LEU A 54 4.65 -2.93 12.51
C LEU A 54 3.16 -3.27 12.47
N LYS A 55 2.78 -4.47 12.93
CA LYS A 55 1.38 -4.88 13.04
C LYS A 55 0.61 -4.00 14.02
N ASP A 56 1.17 -3.71 15.18
CA ASP A 56 0.53 -2.86 16.19
C ASP A 56 0.33 -1.42 15.66
N ILE A 57 1.34 -0.86 14.99
CA ILE A 57 1.23 0.44 14.31
C ILE A 57 0.17 0.39 13.21
N GLY A 58 0.20 -0.63 12.36
CA GLY A 58 -0.75 -0.77 11.25
C GLY A 58 -2.19 -1.01 11.67
N ARG A 59 -2.40 -1.55 12.87
CA ARG A 59 -3.72 -1.77 13.50
C ARG A 59 -4.16 -0.62 14.40
N ASP A 60 -3.37 0.46 14.53
CA ASP A 60 -3.73 1.61 15.35
C ASP A 60 -4.97 2.32 14.76
N PRO A 61 -6.12 2.31 15.47
CA PRO A 61 -7.36 2.90 14.95
C PRO A 61 -7.25 4.42 14.80
N ALA A 62 -6.39 5.08 15.58
CA ALA A 62 -6.17 6.52 15.44
C ALA A 62 -5.41 6.83 14.14
N LEU A 63 -4.41 6.03 13.76
CA LEU A 63 -3.72 6.20 12.47
C LEU A 63 -4.66 5.94 11.29
N SER A 64 -5.49 4.90 11.36
CA SER A 64 -6.46 4.59 10.30
C SER A 64 -7.44 5.76 10.08
N LYS A 65 -7.99 6.32 11.17
CA LYS A 65 -8.87 7.50 11.12
C LYS A 65 -8.14 8.75 10.64
N LEU A 66 -6.89 8.95 11.05
CA LEU A 66 -6.06 10.07 10.60
C LEU A 66 -5.85 10.02 9.08
N MET A 67 -5.45 8.86 8.56
CA MET A 67 -5.25 8.66 7.13
C MET A 67 -6.54 8.90 6.34
N GLN A 68 -7.68 8.42 6.84
CA GLN A 68 -8.99 8.70 6.23
C GLN A 68 -9.32 10.20 6.22
N ARG A 69 -9.13 10.89 7.35
CA ARG A 69 -9.37 12.33 7.52
C ARG A 69 -8.56 13.17 6.55
N HIS A 70 -7.30 12.78 6.30
CA HIS A 70 -6.38 13.51 5.43
C HIS A 70 -6.28 12.93 4.01
N HIS A 71 -7.14 11.98 3.67
CA HIS A 71 -7.14 11.26 2.37
C HIS A 71 -5.78 10.64 2.00
N LEU A 72 -5.01 10.21 3.00
CA LEU A 72 -3.70 9.60 2.84
C LEU A 72 -3.83 8.10 2.57
N ARG A 73 -2.92 7.54 1.76
CA ARG A 73 -2.90 6.12 1.40
C ARG A 73 -1.47 5.60 1.37
N THR A 74 -1.30 4.36 1.83
CA THR A 74 -0.06 3.60 1.66
C THR A 74 -0.35 2.13 1.41
N GLY A 75 0.43 1.48 0.56
CA GLY A 75 0.25 0.06 0.24
C GLY A 75 0.67 -0.87 1.37
N CYS A 76 1.85 -0.62 1.97
CA CYS A 76 2.36 -1.40 3.09
C CYS A 76 3.43 -0.65 3.92
N LEU A 77 3.63 -1.12 5.16
CA LEU A 77 4.76 -0.78 6.00
C LEU A 77 5.84 -1.84 5.89
N LYS A 78 7.09 -1.38 5.80
CA LYS A 78 8.29 -2.20 5.78
C LYS A 78 9.26 -1.75 6.85
N GLU A 79 10.17 -2.63 7.21
CA GLU A 79 11.34 -2.21 7.98
C GLU A 79 12.44 -1.66 7.06
N LEU A 80 13.07 -0.58 7.48
CA LEU A 80 14.29 -0.05 6.87
C LEU A 80 15.51 -0.66 7.58
N GLY A 81 16.27 -1.48 6.85
CA GLY A 81 17.46 -2.16 7.36
C GLY A 81 18.75 -1.37 7.18
N PRO A 82 19.82 -1.72 7.92
CA PRO A 82 21.12 -1.04 7.85
C PRO A 82 21.87 -1.26 6.54
N HIS A 83 21.50 -2.30 5.78
CA HIS A 83 22.05 -2.59 4.45
C HIS A 83 21.37 -1.79 3.34
N ASP A 84 20.31 -1.05 3.64
CA ASP A 84 19.69 -0.18 2.66
C ASP A 84 20.72 0.89 2.23
N PRO A 85 20.98 1.09 0.92
CA PRO A 85 22.00 2.03 0.45
C PRO A 85 21.70 3.48 0.85
N ARG A 86 20.47 3.78 1.26
CA ARG A 86 20.07 5.09 1.79
C ARG A 86 20.49 5.28 3.23
N TYR A 87 20.81 4.19 3.94
CA TYR A 87 21.42 4.19 5.27
C TYR A 87 22.90 4.61 5.15
N LYS A 88 23.17 5.91 5.01
CA LYS A 88 24.54 6.43 4.99
C LYS A 88 25.10 6.47 6.41
N TYR A 89 25.88 5.45 6.77
CA TYR A 89 26.71 5.52 7.96
C TYR A 89 27.93 6.38 7.68
N ASP A 90 27.92 7.61 8.19
CA ASP A 90 29.12 8.43 8.23
C ASP A 90 30.06 7.91 9.34
N ARG A 91 31.06 7.12 8.93
CA ARG A 91 32.09 6.58 9.82
C ARG A 91 32.95 7.67 10.46
N GLN A 92 33.06 8.85 9.84
CA GLN A 92 33.92 9.93 10.31
C GLN A 92 33.21 10.81 11.33
N ALA A 93 31.91 11.07 11.15
CA ALA A 93 31.15 11.89 12.08
C ALA A 93 30.84 11.20 13.42
N THR A 94 31.03 9.88 13.53
CA THR A 94 30.48 9.04 14.64
C THR A 94 28.99 9.29 14.91
N GLN A 95 28.31 9.94 13.96
CA GLN A 95 26.92 10.30 14.01
C GLN A 95 26.26 9.72 12.77
N PHE A 96 25.21 8.98 13.04
CA PHE A 96 24.29 8.47 12.07
C PHE A 96 23.50 9.65 11.47
N GLU A 97 23.78 10.07 10.22
CA GLU A 97 22.77 10.74 9.38
C GLU A 97 21.70 9.69 9.01
N VAL A 98 21.04 9.14 10.02
CA VAL A 98 20.16 8.02 9.78
C VAL A 98 18.79 8.52 9.39
N LEU A 99 18.44 8.16 8.17
CA LEU A 99 17.06 8.09 7.73
C LEU A 99 16.30 7.18 8.69
N GLU A 100 15.43 7.78 9.48
CA GLU A 100 14.50 7.02 10.32
C GLU A 100 13.36 6.42 9.50
N GLY A 101 13.07 7.01 8.33
CA GLY A 101 11.97 6.61 7.47
C GLY A 101 12.29 6.85 5.99
N TYR A 102 11.51 6.21 5.14
CA TYR A 102 11.52 6.43 3.71
C TYR A 102 10.13 6.17 3.13
N ASN A 103 9.66 7.09 2.30
CA ASN A 103 8.41 6.97 1.56
C ASN A 103 8.68 6.73 0.06
N ASP A 104 8.28 5.56 -0.45
CA ASP A 104 8.21 5.30 -1.90
C ASP A 104 6.93 5.92 -2.48
N ILE A 105 6.98 7.21 -2.81
CA ILE A 105 5.86 7.91 -3.42
C ILE A 105 5.67 7.36 -4.84
N MET A 106 4.49 6.79 -5.10
CA MET A 106 4.07 6.52 -6.47
C MET A 106 3.05 7.56 -6.90
N THR A 107 3.32 8.26 -8.00
CA THR A 107 2.24 8.88 -8.77
C THR A 107 1.34 7.76 -9.27
N LEU A 108 0.20 7.59 -8.62
CA LEU A 108 -0.87 6.73 -9.11
C LEU A 108 -1.50 7.45 -10.31
N ASP A 109 -0.85 7.32 -11.47
CA ASP A 109 -1.33 7.84 -12.74
C ASP A 109 -2.76 7.33 -12.98
N GLY A 110 -3.75 8.21 -12.79
CA GLY A 110 -5.18 7.89 -12.93
C GLY A 110 -6.09 8.47 -11.85
N TYR A 111 -5.58 8.93 -10.71
CA TYR A 111 -6.40 9.46 -9.60
C TYR A 111 -6.40 10.99 -9.45
N GLY A 112 -5.94 11.70 -10.48
CA GLY A 112 -5.85 13.16 -10.48
C GLY A 112 -4.62 13.70 -9.71
N PRO A 113 -4.26 14.97 -9.91
CA PRO A 113 -3.05 15.57 -9.33
C PRO A 113 -3.03 15.65 -7.79
N SER A 114 -4.17 15.39 -7.13
CA SER A 114 -4.36 15.53 -5.69
C SER A 114 -4.29 14.23 -4.89
N ALA A 115 -4.35 13.05 -5.53
CA ALA A 115 -4.37 11.76 -4.85
C ALA A 115 -3.01 11.07 -4.96
N ARG A 116 -2.02 11.60 -4.25
CA ARG A 116 -0.73 10.96 -4.09
C ARG A 116 -0.79 9.97 -2.93
N GLY A 117 -0.32 8.76 -3.16
CA GLY A 117 -0.23 7.70 -2.17
C GLY A 117 1.18 7.12 -2.16
N SER A 118 1.53 6.51 -1.04
CA SER A 118 2.77 5.75 -0.95
C SER A 118 2.55 4.32 -1.46
N ALA A 119 3.48 3.78 -2.24
CA ALA A 119 3.48 2.35 -2.51
C ALA A 119 3.85 1.57 -1.24
N TYR A 120 4.88 2.04 -0.54
CA TYR A 120 5.24 1.57 0.78
C TYR A 120 6.00 2.64 1.55
N ILE A 121 5.88 2.59 2.87
CA ILE A 121 6.70 3.38 3.79
C ILE A 121 7.61 2.39 4.52
N ALA A 122 8.93 2.59 4.43
CA ALA A 122 9.92 1.86 5.20
C ALA A 122 10.26 2.66 6.46
N LEU A 123 10.23 2.03 7.62
CA LEU A 123 10.50 2.64 8.91
C LEU A 123 11.68 1.93 9.56
N ARG A 124 12.63 2.67 10.11
CA ARG A 124 13.64 2.11 11.00
C ARG A 124 12.94 1.70 12.29
N LEU A 125 13.07 0.43 12.65
CA LEU A 125 12.50 -0.11 13.88
C LEU A 125 13.56 -0.41 14.94
N ARG A 126 14.82 -0.51 14.53
CA ARG A 126 15.93 -0.97 15.36
C ARG A 126 17.13 -0.02 15.33
N ASP A 127 17.84 0.07 16.45
CA ASP A 127 19.14 0.74 16.54
C ASP A 127 20.29 -0.23 16.19
N PRO A 128 21.13 0.05 15.18
CA PRO A 128 22.39 -0.65 15.00
C PRO A 128 23.45 -0.13 16.00
N PRO A 129 24.37 -0.98 16.47
CA PRO A 129 24.53 -2.41 16.15
C PRO A 129 23.71 -3.37 17.05
N GLY A 130 22.82 -2.88 17.92
CA GLY A 130 22.21 -3.69 19.00
C GLY A 130 20.89 -4.41 18.66
N ASN A 131 20.32 -4.22 17.48
CA ASN A 131 18.98 -4.70 17.11
C ASN A 131 17.88 -4.33 18.14
N GLN A 132 18.13 -3.32 18.97
CA GLN A 132 17.21 -2.87 20.00
C GLN A 132 16.07 -2.11 19.33
N LEU A 133 14.83 -2.49 19.65
CA LEU A 133 13.67 -1.80 19.11
C LEU A 133 13.62 -0.35 19.59
N LEU A 134 13.34 0.54 18.64
CA LEU A 134 13.07 1.94 18.90
C LEU A 134 11.76 2.10 19.68
N PRO A 135 11.63 3.15 20.50
CA PRO A 135 10.36 3.47 21.14
C PRO A 135 9.25 3.67 20.11
N ARG A 136 8.10 3.04 20.32
CA ARG A 136 6.95 3.10 19.39
C ARG A 136 6.54 4.53 19.04
N ASN A 137 6.58 5.45 19.99
CA ASN A 137 6.24 6.86 19.76
C ASN A 137 7.19 7.53 18.76
N ARG A 138 8.48 7.20 18.78
CA ARG A 138 9.46 7.67 17.79
C ARG A 138 9.12 7.13 16.40
N VAL A 139 8.90 5.81 16.29
CA VAL A 139 8.54 5.17 15.00
C VAL A 139 7.25 5.75 14.42
N VAL A 140 6.24 6.01 15.26
CA VAL A 140 4.98 6.63 14.81
C VAL A 140 5.19 8.07 14.37
N HIS A 141 5.99 8.87 15.08
CA HIS A 141 6.34 10.22 14.66
C HIS A 141 7.03 10.20 13.28
N THR A 142 7.98 9.28 13.07
CA THR A 142 8.60 9.06 11.76
C THR A 142 7.57 8.67 10.70
N LEU A 143 6.62 7.78 11.00
CA LEU A 143 5.53 7.46 10.08
C LEU A 143 4.69 8.69 9.70
N LEU A 144 4.36 9.57 10.67
CA LEU A 144 3.63 10.81 10.39
C LEU A 144 4.44 11.74 9.47
N HIS A 145 5.76 11.82 9.67
CA HIS A 145 6.67 12.53 8.78
C HIS A 145 6.62 11.97 7.35
N GLU A 146 6.76 10.65 7.19
CA GLU A 146 6.67 10.00 5.88
C GLU A 146 5.29 10.17 5.24
N LEU A 147 4.21 10.17 6.03
CA LEU A 147 2.86 10.45 5.55
C LEU A 147 2.69 11.89 5.07
N ALA A 148 3.36 12.87 5.68
CA ALA A 148 3.34 14.26 5.23
C ALA A 148 3.94 14.41 3.82
N HIS A 149 4.97 13.63 3.49
CA HIS A 149 5.56 13.56 2.14
C HIS A 149 4.57 13.08 1.07
N CYS A 150 3.52 12.34 1.43
CA CYS A 150 2.48 11.99 0.46
C CYS A 150 1.80 13.24 -0.11
N ARG A 151 1.70 14.34 0.66
CA ARG A 151 1.03 15.58 0.22
C ARG A 151 2.01 16.61 -0.33
N TYR A 152 3.18 16.73 0.28
CA TYR A 152 4.19 17.72 -0.08
C TYR A 152 5.45 16.99 -0.51
N ASP A 153 5.56 16.76 -1.82
CA ASP A 153 6.70 16.14 -2.47
C ASP A 153 7.79 17.19 -2.70
N GLY A 154 8.36 17.67 -1.59
CA GLY A 154 9.39 18.70 -1.60
C GLY A 154 10.77 18.13 -1.89
N SER A 155 10.89 17.37 -2.98
CA SER A 155 12.10 16.68 -3.47
C SER A 155 12.32 15.27 -2.92
N ALA A 156 12.64 14.37 -3.84
CA ALA A 156 13.11 13.00 -3.59
C ALA A 156 14.42 12.92 -2.79
N ASP A 157 14.93 14.05 -2.29
CA ASP A 157 16.08 14.12 -1.41
C ASP A 157 15.61 14.41 0.03
N PRO A 158 15.42 13.37 0.87
CA PRO A 158 15.02 13.53 2.27
C PRO A 158 15.99 14.40 3.09
N VAL A 159 17.24 14.55 2.63
CA VAL A 159 18.24 15.41 3.28
C VAL A 159 17.93 16.90 3.05
N LYS A 160 17.23 17.23 1.96
CA LYS A 160 16.93 18.62 1.61
C LYS A 160 16.05 19.31 2.64
N HIS A 161 15.05 18.62 3.19
CA HIS A 161 14.16 19.18 4.23
C HIS A 161 14.83 19.39 5.58
N MET A 162 15.86 18.59 5.91
CA MET A 162 16.62 18.78 7.16
C MET A 162 17.55 20.00 7.08
N ARG A 163 17.98 20.39 5.88
CA ARG A 163 18.93 21.48 5.64
C ARG A 163 18.33 22.71 4.95
N ALA A 164 17.06 22.62 4.51
CA ALA A 164 16.38 23.71 3.84
C ALA A 164 16.23 24.90 4.79
N ASP A 165 16.51 26.10 4.28
CA ASP A 165 16.19 27.34 4.98
C ASP A 165 14.67 27.35 5.26
N VAL A 166 14.28 27.59 6.50
CA VAL A 166 12.88 27.70 6.96
C VAL A 166 12.09 28.73 6.14
N ARG A 167 12.79 29.61 5.41
CA ARG A 167 12.21 30.56 4.46
C ARG A 167 11.67 29.93 3.17
N ASP A 168 11.96 28.68 2.85
CA ASP A 168 11.32 27.98 1.71
C ASP A 168 9.81 27.80 1.97
N PRO A 169 8.92 28.39 1.15
CA PRO A 169 7.48 28.23 1.33
C PRO A 169 7.00 26.77 1.32
N ALA A 170 7.67 25.89 0.56
CA ALA A 170 7.31 24.47 0.49
C ALA A 170 7.62 23.76 1.81
N GLU A 171 8.78 24.07 2.41
CA GLU A 171 9.19 23.55 3.73
C GLU A 171 8.23 24.01 4.83
N LYS A 172 7.83 25.29 4.79
CA LYS A 172 6.84 25.82 5.73
C LYS A 172 5.50 25.11 5.65
N GLN A 173 5.03 24.79 4.44
CA GLN A 173 3.79 24.04 4.23
C GLN A 173 3.91 22.60 4.72
N PHE A 174 5.03 21.92 4.43
CA PHE A 174 5.30 20.57 4.93
C PHE A 174 5.27 20.53 6.46
N ARG A 175 6.00 21.42 7.15
CA ARG A 175 6.06 21.48 8.61
C ARG A 175 4.69 21.80 9.23
N ALA A 176 3.95 22.73 8.64
CA ALA A 176 2.60 23.04 9.11
C ALA A 176 1.67 21.83 9.01
N PHE A 177 1.76 21.07 7.93
CA PHE A 177 0.96 19.86 7.75
C PHE A 177 1.40 18.72 8.68
N LEU A 178 2.71 18.52 8.88
CA LEU A 178 3.21 17.55 9.86
C LEU A 178 2.72 17.86 11.28
N SER A 179 2.82 19.11 11.73
CA SER A 179 2.29 19.55 13.02
C SER A 179 0.78 19.29 13.14
N GLN A 180 0.02 19.49 12.05
CA GLN A 180 -1.40 19.16 12.02
C GLN A 180 -1.64 17.65 12.17
N LEU A 181 -0.89 16.80 11.47
CA LEU A 181 -0.99 15.34 11.57
C LEU A 181 -0.70 14.85 12.99
N GLU A 182 0.32 15.40 13.65
CA GLU A 182 0.69 15.07 15.03
C GLU A 182 -0.41 15.46 16.03
N SER A 183 -0.95 16.67 15.90
CA SER A 183 -2.04 17.16 16.74
C SER A 183 -3.29 16.27 16.60
N ASP A 184 -3.71 16.01 15.36
CA ASP A 184 -4.86 15.17 15.05
C ASP A 184 -4.66 13.73 15.55
N TYR A 185 -3.47 13.16 15.37
CA TYR A 185 -3.16 11.82 15.84
C TYR A 185 -3.28 11.74 17.36
N LYS A 186 -2.75 12.74 18.08
CA LYS A 186 -2.84 12.81 19.55
C LYS A 186 -4.30 12.90 20.01
N GLU A 187 -5.11 13.73 19.37
CA GLU A 187 -6.54 13.86 19.65
C GLU A 187 -7.28 12.53 19.42
N LEU A 188 -7.09 11.92 18.25
CA LEU A 188 -7.73 10.64 17.87
C LEU A 188 -7.33 9.51 18.81
N ARG A 189 -6.07 9.48 19.26
CA ARG A 189 -5.57 8.50 20.21
C ARG A 189 -6.16 8.68 21.60
N GLN A 190 -6.28 9.92 22.07
CA GLN A 190 -6.95 10.21 23.34
C GLN A 190 -8.44 9.85 23.28
N ALA A 191 -9.12 10.13 22.17
CA ALA A 191 -10.51 9.73 21.97
C ALA A 191 -10.67 8.20 22.01
N ALA A 192 -9.76 7.45 21.35
CA ALA A 192 -9.74 5.99 21.41
C ALA A 192 -9.48 5.45 22.82
N GLN A 193 -8.63 6.12 23.61
CA GLN A 193 -8.40 5.75 25.02
C GLN A 193 -9.62 6.02 25.90
N ARG A 194 -10.30 7.16 25.72
CA ARG A 194 -11.55 7.48 26.43
C ARG A 194 -12.63 6.44 26.16
N THR A 195 -12.80 6.02 24.91
CA THR A 195 -13.78 4.97 24.55
C THR A 195 -13.45 3.60 25.17
N LYS A 196 -12.20 3.35 25.56
CA LYS A 196 -11.81 2.14 26.29
C LYS A 196 -12.00 2.26 27.81
N ALA A 197 -11.97 3.49 28.34
CA ALA A 197 -12.04 3.78 29.77
C ALA A 197 -13.48 4.01 30.27
N GLU A 198 -14.45 4.26 29.39
CA GLU A 198 -15.85 4.42 29.78
C GLU A 198 -16.39 3.15 30.47
N PRO A 199 -16.99 3.27 31.67
CA PRO A 199 -17.55 2.15 32.41
C PRO A 199 -18.77 1.54 31.69
N PRO A 200 -19.12 0.28 32.01
CA PRO A 200 -20.01 -0.57 31.22
C PRO A 200 -21.49 -0.16 31.12
N GLN A 201 -21.91 1.06 31.47
CA GLN A 201 -23.28 1.49 31.20
C GLN A 201 -23.56 1.67 29.69
N SER A 202 -22.53 1.82 28.86
CA SER A 202 -22.62 1.69 27.40
C SER A 202 -22.55 0.23 26.91
N ARG A 203 -22.41 -0.78 27.80
CA ARG A 203 -22.45 -2.21 27.42
C ARG A 203 -23.81 -2.64 26.91
N GLU A 204 -24.94 -2.04 27.31
CA GLU A 204 -26.23 -2.42 26.71
C GLU A 204 -26.29 -2.03 25.24
N LEU A 205 -25.87 -0.80 24.91
CA LEU A 205 -25.75 -0.37 23.51
C LEU A 205 -24.70 -1.18 22.75
N GLN A 206 -23.56 -1.50 23.36
CA GLN A 206 -22.58 -2.40 22.75
C GLN A 206 -23.11 -3.83 22.64
N LEU A 207 -23.90 -4.37 23.58
CA LEU A 207 -24.52 -5.69 23.50
C LEU A 207 -25.55 -5.72 22.38
N HIS A 208 -26.36 -4.68 22.22
CA HIS A 208 -27.26 -4.54 21.08
C HIS A 208 -26.50 -4.42 19.76
N LEU A 209 -25.39 -3.67 19.73
CA LEU A 209 -24.54 -3.56 18.54
C LEU A 209 -23.82 -4.89 18.23
N THR A 210 -23.35 -5.60 19.25
CA THR A 210 -22.65 -6.89 19.12
C THR A 210 -23.64 -7.99 18.74
N ALA A 211 -24.88 -7.92 19.23
CA ALA A 211 -25.98 -8.78 18.80
C ALA A 211 -26.37 -8.47 17.35
N ALA A 212 -26.43 -7.20 16.94
CA ALA A 212 -26.68 -6.82 15.56
C ALA A 212 -25.54 -7.26 14.63
N VAL A 213 -24.27 -7.10 15.05
CA VAL A 213 -23.09 -7.59 14.31
C VAL A 213 -23.04 -9.11 14.28
N SER A 214 -23.40 -9.80 15.36
CA SER A 214 -23.54 -11.27 15.41
C SER A 214 -24.64 -11.75 14.46
N THR A 215 -25.77 -11.03 14.41
CA THR A 215 -26.87 -11.31 13.48
C THR A 215 -26.42 -11.08 12.04
N ALA A 216 -25.68 -9.99 11.77
CA ALA A 216 -25.10 -9.72 10.46
C ALA A 216 -24.03 -10.75 10.08
N SER A 217 -23.20 -11.18 11.02
CA SER A 217 -22.18 -12.21 10.81
C SER A 217 -22.79 -13.58 10.56
N SER A 218 -23.88 -13.90 11.26
CA SER A 218 -24.71 -15.10 11.03
C SER A 218 -25.41 -15.02 9.68
N ALA A 219 -25.89 -13.85 9.26
CA ALA A 219 -26.44 -13.63 7.92
C ALA A 219 -25.37 -13.78 6.83
N VAL A 220 -24.14 -13.32 7.07
CA VAL A 220 -23.00 -13.53 6.17
C VAL A 220 -22.58 -15.00 6.13
N ALA A 221 -22.58 -15.70 7.27
CA ALA A 221 -22.30 -17.13 7.33
C ALA A 221 -23.38 -17.95 6.62
N ALA A 222 -24.66 -17.60 6.80
CA ALA A 222 -25.78 -18.17 6.08
C ALA A 222 -25.69 -17.88 4.57
N ALA A 223 -25.36 -16.65 4.18
CA ALA A 223 -25.11 -16.29 2.78
C ALA A 223 -23.93 -17.09 2.21
N ARG A 224 -22.85 -17.28 2.97
CA ARG A 224 -21.71 -18.12 2.58
C ARG A 224 -22.10 -19.58 2.45
N GLN A 225 -22.94 -20.10 3.34
CA GLN A 225 -23.46 -21.46 3.26
C GLN A 225 -24.40 -21.62 2.06
N ILE A 226 -25.27 -20.64 1.79
CA ILE A 226 -26.11 -20.60 0.57
C ILE A 226 -25.22 -20.56 -0.67
N VAL A 227 -24.16 -19.74 -0.70
CA VAL A 227 -23.20 -19.72 -1.81
C VAL A 227 -22.49 -21.06 -1.94
N THR A 228 -22.12 -21.71 -0.84
CA THR A 228 -21.41 -23.01 -0.85
C THR A 228 -22.33 -24.14 -1.31
N GLU A 229 -23.56 -24.20 -0.82
CA GLU A 229 -24.61 -25.15 -1.25
C GLU A 229 -25.03 -24.88 -2.71
N SER A 230 -25.12 -23.60 -3.10
CA SER A 230 -25.31 -23.20 -4.49
C SER A 230 -24.13 -23.65 -5.35
N CYS A 231 -22.89 -23.61 -4.83
CA CYS A 231 -21.72 -24.13 -5.52
C CYS A 231 -21.69 -25.65 -5.63
N LYS A 232 -22.36 -26.39 -4.74
CA LYS A 232 -22.56 -27.85 -4.87
C LYS A 232 -23.62 -28.20 -5.90
N THR A 233 -24.60 -27.32 -6.10
CA THR A 233 -25.65 -27.43 -7.12
C THR A 233 -25.33 -26.71 -8.42
N ILE A 234 -24.17 -26.04 -8.50
CA ILE A 234 -23.53 -25.66 -9.74
C ILE A 234 -23.18 -26.96 -10.47
N ASN A 235 -24.08 -27.39 -11.34
CA ASN A 235 -23.82 -28.45 -12.29
C ASN A 235 -22.57 -28.06 -13.09
N SER A 236 -21.77 -29.04 -13.52
CA SER A 236 -20.49 -28.87 -14.24
C SER A 236 -20.50 -27.78 -15.32
N TRP A 237 -21.66 -27.52 -15.92
CA TRP A 237 -21.92 -26.44 -16.86
C TRP A 237 -21.71 -25.01 -16.31
N GLN A 238 -22.13 -24.67 -15.08
CA GLN A 238 -21.92 -23.29 -14.57
C GLN A 238 -20.47 -23.07 -14.12
N CYS A 239 -19.77 -24.12 -13.67
CA CYS A 239 -18.31 -24.09 -13.55
C CYS A 239 -17.66 -23.89 -14.92
N ALA A 240 -18.09 -24.61 -15.95
CA ALA A 240 -17.57 -24.43 -17.31
C ALA A 240 -17.80 -23.00 -17.83
N VAL A 241 -18.95 -22.38 -17.53
CA VAL A 241 -19.24 -20.98 -17.88
C VAL A 241 -18.37 -20.01 -17.09
N ALA A 242 -18.14 -20.23 -15.79
CA ALA A 242 -17.23 -19.39 -14.99
C ALA A 242 -15.78 -19.53 -15.47
N PHE A 243 -15.33 -20.75 -15.80
CA PHE A 243 -14.03 -20.99 -16.42
C PHE A 243 -13.92 -20.36 -17.80
N LEU A 244 -14.98 -20.43 -18.63
CA LEU A 244 -15.04 -19.79 -19.93
C LEU A 244 -14.99 -18.27 -19.80
N LEU A 245 -15.73 -17.68 -18.84
CA LEU A 245 -15.70 -16.26 -18.53
C LEU A 245 -14.33 -15.81 -18.05
N MET A 246 -13.71 -16.56 -17.13
CA MET A 246 -12.34 -16.29 -16.67
C MET A 246 -11.32 -16.44 -17.81
N TRP A 247 -11.48 -17.44 -18.68
CA TRP A 247 -10.64 -17.65 -19.86
C TRP A 247 -10.82 -16.52 -20.88
N LEU A 248 -12.05 -16.10 -21.16
CA LEU A 248 -12.39 -14.98 -22.03
C LEU A 248 -11.87 -13.66 -21.46
N LEU A 249 -12.05 -13.40 -20.16
CA LEU A 249 -11.46 -12.26 -19.46
C LEU A 249 -9.94 -12.28 -19.60
N ARG A 250 -9.29 -13.43 -19.39
CA ARG A 250 -7.84 -13.58 -19.56
C ARG A 250 -7.41 -13.38 -21.02
N LYS A 251 -8.21 -13.80 -22.00
CA LYS A 251 -7.96 -13.61 -23.43
C LYS A 251 -8.13 -12.14 -23.83
N LEU A 252 -9.21 -11.49 -23.39
CA LEU A 252 -9.47 -10.06 -23.60
C LEU A 252 -8.41 -9.18 -22.90
N LEU A 253 -7.96 -9.58 -21.71
CA LEU A 253 -6.86 -8.92 -21.01
C LEU A 253 -5.52 -9.13 -21.72
N ARG A 254 -5.28 -10.30 -22.35
CA ARG A 254 -4.13 -10.52 -23.24
C ARG A 254 -4.21 -9.66 -24.50
N CYS A 255 -5.39 -9.46 -25.10
CA CYS A 255 -5.56 -8.54 -26.23
C CYS A 255 -5.13 -7.11 -25.85
N ARG A 256 -5.24 -6.72 -24.58
CA ARG A 256 -4.83 -5.40 -24.08
C ARG A 256 -3.31 -5.24 -23.93
N ALA A 257 -2.56 -6.34 -23.80
CA ALA A 257 -1.10 -6.32 -23.75
C ALA A 257 -0.46 -6.07 -25.13
N GLY A 258 -1.26 -6.02 -26.20
CA GLY A 258 -0.79 -5.96 -27.59
C GLY A 258 -0.17 -7.30 -28.03
N ASN A 259 0.40 -7.32 -29.24
CA ASN A 259 1.08 -8.50 -29.80
C ASN A 259 2.48 -8.73 -29.19
N PHE A 260 2.68 -8.31 -27.93
CA PHE A 260 3.97 -8.37 -27.26
C PHE A 260 4.02 -9.53 -26.25
N ALA A 261 5.19 -10.14 -26.12
CA ALA A 261 5.43 -11.24 -25.18
C ALA A 261 6.57 -10.91 -24.20
N LYS A 262 6.53 -11.54 -23.02
CA LYS A 262 7.65 -11.52 -22.08
C LYS A 262 8.89 -12.12 -22.76
N GLY A 263 10.03 -11.46 -22.62
CA GLY A 263 11.30 -11.81 -23.26
C GLY A 263 11.51 -11.17 -24.62
N GLN A 264 10.51 -10.50 -25.20
CA GLN A 264 10.65 -9.85 -26.50
C GLN A 264 11.49 -8.57 -26.39
N CYS A 265 12.39 -8.39 -27.37
CA CYS A 265 13.10 -7.14 -27.58
C CYS A 265 12.18 -6.12 -28.26
N VAL A 266 12.06 -4.94 -27.66
CA VAL A 266 11.22 -3.86 -28.15
C VAL A 266 11.94 -2.54 -28.06
N ARG A 267 11.47 -1.58 -28.87
CA ARG A 267 11.87 -0.18 -28.84
C ARG A 267 10.69 0.68 -28.41
N THR A 268 10.95 1.70 -27.58
CA THR A 268 9.93 2.67 -27.20
C THR A 268 9.66 3.67 -28.32
N ARG A 269 8.39 4.06 -28.51
CA ARG A 269 7.98 5.11 -29.45
C ARG A 269 6.78 5.91 -28.94
N ALA A 270 6.59 7.10 -29.51
CA ALA A 270 5.46 7.98 -29.26
C ALA A 270 5.20 8.29 -27.77
N LEU A 271 6.24 8.27 -26.93
CA LEU A 271 6.17 8.77 -25.56
C LEU A 271 6.19 10.31 -25.57
N PRO A 272 5.40 10.98 -24.71
CA PRO A 272 5.41 12.44 -24.59
C PRO A 272 6.79 13.00 -24.24
N ALA A 273 7.53 12.28 -23.40
CA ALA A 273 8.93 12.56 -23.11
C ALA A 273 9.80 12.07 -24.28
N MET A 274 10.10 12.95 -25.24
CA MET A 274 10.81 12.58 -26.48
C MET A 274 12.15 11.89 -26.23
N HIS A 275 12.86 12.25 -25.16
CA HIS A 275 14.14 11.63 -24.78
C HIS A 275 14.02 10.15 -24.36
N LEU A 276 12.80 9.67 -24.10
CA LEU A 276 12.52 8.26 -23.80
C LEU A 276 12.16 7.45 -25.04
N ASN A 277 11.99 8.07 -26.22
CA ASN A 277 11.78 7.36 -27.47
C ASN A 277 13.09 6.77 -28.00
N GLY A 278 13.00 5.63 -28.69
CA GLY A 278 14.16 4.93 -29.24
C GLY A 278 14.90 4.05 -28.23
N ILE A 279 14.47 4.01 -26.96
CA ILE A 279 15.07 3.15 -25.94
C ILE A 279 14.71 1.70 -26.25
N GLU A 280 15.75 0.87 -26.37
CA GLU A 280 15.62 -0.57 -26.53
C GLU A 280 15.69 -1.29 -25.19
N GLY A 281 14.94 -2.38 -25.06
CA GLY A 281 14.99 -3.24 -23.90
C GLY A 281 14.23 -4.55 -24.10
N VAL A 282 14.20 -5.36 -23.05
CA VAL A 282 13.51 -6.64 -23.02
C VAL A 282 12.30 -6.54 -22.09
N LEU A 283 11.15 -7.02 -22.55
CA LEU A 283 9.93 -7.06 -21.75
C LEU A 283 10.04 -8.11 -20.64
N THR A 284 9.86 -7.72 -19.38
CA THR A 284 10.04 -8.61 -18.21
C THR A 284 8.71 -9.06 -17.59
N SER A 285 7.70 -8.19 -17.55
CA SER A 285 6.36 -8.51 -17.03
C SER A 285 5.30 -7.53 -17.54
N TYR A 286 4.07 -8.01 -17.71
CA TYR A 286 2.92 -7.15 -17.95
C TYR A 286 2.16 -6.90 -16.65
N HIS A 287 1.92 -5.64 -16.31
CA HIS A 287 1.22 -5.23 -15.11
C HIS A 287 -0.25 -4.96 -15.44
N LEU A 288 -1.10 -5.95 -15.17
CA LEU A 288 -2.53 -5.93 -15.50
C LEU A 288 -3.24 -4.67 -14.98
N TRP A 289 -2.94 -4.28 -13.74
CA TRP A 289 -3.54 -3.10 -13.09
C TRP A 289 -3.07 -1.77 -13.69
N ARG A 290 -1.90 -1.74 -14.36
CA ARG A 290 -1.36 -0.53 -15.02
C ARG A 290 -1.62 -0.49 -16.52
N GLY A 291 -2.06 -1.60 -17.11
CA GLY A 291 -2.17 -1.73 -18.56
C GLY A 291 -0.83 -1.48 -19.28
N ALA A 292 0.29 -1.83 -18.64
CA ALA A 292 1.63 -1.47 -19.09
C ALA A 292 2.63 -2.62 -18.90
N TRP A 293 3.63 -2.65 -19.78
CA TRP A 293 4.76 -3.54 -19.72
C TRP A 293 5.91 -2.94 -18.92
N SER A 294 6.61 -3.81 -18.20
CA SER A 294 7.92 -3.54 -17.61
C SER A 294 9.00 -3.83 -18.65
N LEU A 295 9.78 -2.81 -19.01
CA LEU A 295 10.85 -2.86 -19.99
C LEU A 295 12.20 -2.73 -19.27
N LYS A 296 13.02 -3.79 -19.31
CA LYS A 296 14.38 -3.78 -18.77
C LYS A 296 15.36 -3.33 -19.85
N ARG A 297 16.02 -2.20 -19.61
CA ARG A 297 17.04 -1.61 -20.49
C ARG A 297 18.37 -2.35 -20.37
N ARG A 298 19.27 -2.14 -21.34
CA ARG A 298 20.65 -2.70 -21.30
C ARG A 298 21.45 -2.28 -20.06
N ASN A 299 21.22 -1.06 -19.56
CA ASN A 299 21.86 -0.57 -18.32
C ASN A 299 21.22 -1.11 -17.03
N GLY A 300 20.31 -2.08 -17.13
CA GLY A 300 19.62 -2.69 -15.99
C GLY A 300 18.41 -1.92 -15.46
N ALA A 301 18.24 -0.64 -15.82
CA ALA A 301 17.11 0.16 -15.39
C ALA A 301 15.80 -0.37 -16.00
N THR A 302 14.71 -0.26 -15.24
CA THR A 302 13.40 -0.75 -15.65
C THR A 302 12.42 0.42 -15.77
N ILE A 303 11.67 0.48 -16.86
CA ILE A 303 10.63 1.49 -17.08
C ILE A 303 9.29 0.85 -17.39
N MET A 304 8.20 1.55 -17.08
CA MET A 304 6.85 1.10 -17.39
C MET A 304 6.34 1.78 -18.66
N VAL A 305 5.93 0.99 -19.65
CA VAL A 305 5.54 1.48 -20.98
C VAL A 305 4.28 0.77 -21.47
N ARG A 306 3.30 1.52 -22.00
CA ARG A 306 2.08 0.93 -22.56
C ARG A 306 2.39 0.22 -23.87
N ALA A 307 1.60 -0.79 -24.22
CA ALA A 307 1.76 -1.53 -25.47
C ALA A 307 1.70 -0.62 -26.72
N SER A 308 0.90 0.45 -26.69
CA SER A 308 0.82 1.46 -27.74
C SER A 308 2.13 2.21 -27.99
N ASN A 309 3.01 2.25 -26.98
CA ASN A 309 4.29 2.94 -27.01
C ASN A 309 5.47 2.00 -27.30
N LEU A 310 5.18 0.78 -27.75
CA LEU A 310 6.18 -0.22 -28.09
C LEU A 310 6.17 -0.51 -29.59
N GLU A 311 7.35 -0.83 -30.09
CA GLU A 311 7.61 -1.33 -31.43
C GLU A 311 8.47 -2.58 -31.30
N GLY A 312 8.05 -3.68 -31.94
CA GLY A 312 8.81 -4.91 -31.95
C GLY A 312 10.10 -4.71 -32.74
N ILE A 313 11.23 -5.16 -32.18
CA ILE A 313 12.49 -5.23 -32.92
C ILE A 313 12.56 -6.66 -33.49
N PRO A 314 12.72 -6.83 -34.81
CA PRO A 314 12.90 -8.15 -35.42
C PRO A 314 14.14 -8.87 -34.91
#